data_AF-H1VT20-F1
#
_entry.id   AF-H1VT20-F1
#
_cell.length_a   1.000
_cell.length_b   1.000
_cell.length_c   1.000
_cell.angle_alpha   90.00
_cell.angle_beta   90.00
_cell.angle_gamma   90.00
#
_symmetry.space_group_name_H-M   'P 1'
#
loop_
_entity.id
_entity.type
_entity.pdbx_description
1 polymer ?
#
loop_
_entity_poly.entity_id
_entity_poly.type
_entity_poly.pdbx_seq_one_letter_code
_entity_poly.pdbx_strand_id
1 'polypeptide(L)'
;MPPRPIVEISFDDAFGHLTKIISDGLEVVGVLDYTDSICLQTYVMTFQAKKPQPLIFVRTLLQSFLFKDMEVLGHKSIRQLLDDDFSIVSLPNSPLLDRANDEIEAVKDPRFTIANQMEVFRQRAAQPYLDILRTFCQNRCRVRRTLCHIVRDWENLQFDAEDIDQIIQHEINEQPLVYQSASGPVETWSLPLSSWAYLYKVKQMEWIVQLGFELEVYQPDELGGMYWYLNYLSKNRLQHIERIKSFVVRSINQARSSRQRLTPAAEAQYNKSLAFLRLALLDAAVTEGVSDALCCLYTVLQRLRLVKPPPRPYSTDELRYELRMKPFAVIGLPSLPTFEEFTIGTQQTECPSADLLELADRAITGAKKGFEVMSKLPEAEAFSVGSHDRWAPSVKNGLKSCIATGLAVSVIRKALDKSGEGGDLKLKVEVPTPNKSYHEWWIVPRIMPVR
;
A
#
# COMPACT_ATOMS: atom_id res chain seq x y z
N MET A 1 -38.00 21.25 0.95
CA MET A 1 -36.62 21.67 1.25
C MET A 1 -36.70 23.01 1.97
N PRO A 2 -36.07 23.20 3.14
CA PRO A 2 -36.01 24.51 3.78
C PRO A 2 -35.27 25.51 2.87
N PRO A 3 -35.59 26.81 2.91
CA PRO A 3 -34.90 27.82 2.11
C PRO A 3 -33.42 27.86 2.46
N ARG A 4 -32.56 27.92 1.43
CA ARG A 4 -31.09 27.99 1.58
C ARG A 4 -30.59 29.38 1.14
N PRO A 5 -29.66 30.00 1.88
CA PRO A 5 -28.99 31.21 1.42
C PRO A 5 -28.33 31.01 0.06
N ILE A 6 -28.33 32.06 -0.76
CA ILE A 6 -27.58 32.08 -2.02
C ILE A 6 -26.10 32.15 -1.66
N VAL A 7 -25.30 31.24 -2.24
CA VAL A 7 -23.85 31.28 -2.12
C VAL A 7 -23.32 32.21 -3.20
N GLU A 8 -22.81 33.37 -2.80
CA GLU A 8 -22.11 34.29 -3.70
C GLU A 8 -20.67 33.82 -3.91
N ILE A 9 -20.28 33.65 -5.16
CA ILE A 9 -18.91 33.27 -5.55
C ILE A 9 -18.31 34.48 -6.26
N SER A 10 -17.11 34.89 -5.84
CA SER A 10 -16.40 35.98 -6.50
C SER A 10 -16.07 35.60 -7.95
N PHE A 11 -15.93 36.60 -8.83
CA PHE A 11 -15.57 36.34 -10.22
C PHE A 11 -14.22 35.60 -10.33
N ASP A 12 -13.25 35.98 -9.49
CA ASP A 12 -11.92 35.37 -9.45
C ASP A 12 -11.97 33.90 -9.04
N ASP A 13 -12.77 33.56 -8.01
CA ASP A 13 -12.95 32.16 -7.58
C ASP A 13 -13.67 31.34 -8.65
N ALA A 14 -14.69 31.91 -9.30
CA ALA A 14 -15.41 31.23 -10.38
C ALA A 14 -14.51 30.93 -11.58
N PHE A 15 -13.70 31.91 -12.00
CA PHE A 15 -12.73 31.73 -13.08
C PHE A 15 -11.60 30.77 -12.69
N GLY A 16 -11.16 30.81 -11.43
CA GLY A 16 -10.21 29.85 -10.87
C GLY A 16 -10.73 28.41 -10.92
N HIS A 17 -11.99 28.18 -10.54
CA HIS A 17 -12.64 26.87 -10.67
C HIS A 17 -12.72 26.42 -12.13
N LEU A 18 -13.13 27.28 -13.07
CA LEU A 18 -13.21 26.94 -14.49
C LEU A 18 -11.84 26.57 -15.06
N THR A 19 -10.81 27.38 -14.78
CA THR A 19 -9.43 27.13 -15.19
C THR A 19 -8.94 25.79 -14.66
N LYS A 20 -9.29 25.45 -13.42
CA LYS A 20 -8.93 24.17 -12.81
C LYS A 20 -9.63 22.98 -13.48
N ILE A 21 -10.93 23.08 -13.78
CA ILE A 21 -11.66 22.01 -14.50
C ILE A 21 -10.98 21.71 -15.83
N ILE A 22 -10.61 22.76 -16.58
CA ILE A 22 -9.98 22.61 -17.89
C ILE A 22 -8.57 22.02 -17.74
N SER A 23 -7.75 22.54 -16.82
CA SER A 23 -6.38 22.07 -16.58
C SER A 23 -6.36 20.60 -16.11
N ASP A 24 -7.14 20.26 -15.08
CA ASP A 24 -7.26 18.89 -14.60
C ASP A 24 -7.88 17.97 -15.69
N GLY A 25 -8.79 18.50 -16.50
CA GLY A 25 -9.43 17.79 -17.62
C GLY A 25 -8.51 17.55 -18.82
N LEU A 26 -7.48 18.38 -19.03
CA LEU A 26 -6.42 18.11 -20.01
C LEU A 26 -5.45 17.07 -19.45
N GLU A 27 -5.08 17.19 -18.18
CA GLU A 27 -4.15 16.28 -17.53
C GLU A 27 -4.70 14.85 -17.44
N VAL A 28 -6.01 14.69 -17.15
CA VAL A 28 -6.64 13.37 -17.00
C VAL A 28 -6.57 12.52 -18.27
N VAL A 29 -6.45 13.16 -19.45
CA VAL A 29 -6.29 12.46 -20.74
C VAL A 29 -4.97 11.69 -20.78
N GLY A 30 -3.94 12.13 -20.03
CA GLY A 30 -2.67 11.41 -19.90
C GLY A 30 -2.80 10.01 -19.29
N VAL A 31 -3.96 9.62 -18.74
CA VAL A 31 -4.23 8.24 -18.35
C VAL A 31 -4.15 7.28 -19.55
N LEU A 32 -4.37 7.79 -20.77
CA LEU A 32 -4.30 7.01 -22.01
C LEU A 32 -2.88 6.60 -22.38
N ASP A 33 -1.86 7.26 -21.81
CA ASP A 33 -0.44 6.98 -22.05
C ASP A 33 0.11 5.86 -21.14
N TYR A 34 -0.74 5.17 -20.38
CA TYR A 34 -0.31 4.07 -19.51
C TYR A 34 0.30 2.91 -20.31
N THR A 35 1.36 2.32 -19.76
CA THR A 35 2.08 1.21 -20.41
C THR A 35 1.69 -0.16 -19.88
N ASP A 36 1.13 -0.22 -18.68
CA ASP A 36 0.73 -1.45 -17.99
C ASP A 36 -0.23 -1.18 -16.81
N SER A 37 -0.81 -2.25 -16.29
CA SER A 37 -1.79 -2.23 -15.20
C SER A 37 -1.29 -1.48 -13.95
N ILE A 38 0.01 -1.60 -13.61
CA ILE A 38 0.59 -0.95 -12.44
C ILE A 38 0.73 0.56 -12.68
N CYS A 39 1.18 0.98 -13.87
CA CYS A 39 1.20 2.39 -14.26
C CYS A 39 -0.19 3.00 -14.22
N LEU A 40 -1.22 2.27 -14.65
CA LEU A 40 -2.61 2.72 -14.57
C LEU A 40 -3.04 2.95 -13.12
N GLN A 41 -2.75 2.02 -12.21
CA GLN A 41 -3.03 2.18 -10.79
C GLN A 41 -2.28 3.38 -10.19
N THR A 42 -0.98 3.50 -10.44
CA THR A 42 -0.16 4.63 -9.98
C THR A 42 -0.73 5.95 -10.50
N TYR A 43 -1.14 6.00 -11.76
CA TYR A 43 -1.78 7.17 -12.35
C TYR A 43 -3.04 7.56 -11.59
N VAL A 44 -4.00 6.63 -11.43
CA VAL A 44 -5.28 6.90 -10.77
C VAL A 44 -5.06 7.35 -9.33
N MET A 45 -4.18 6.67 -8.59
CA MET A 45 -3.89 6.99 -7.19
C MET A 45 -3.24 8.38 -7.04
N THR A 46 -2.22 8.69 -7.83
CA THR A 46 -1.50 9.98 -7.75
C THR A 46 -2.35 11.14 -8.24
N PHE A 47 -3.12 10.96 -9.31
CA PHE A 47 -4.01 11.99 -9.86
C PHE A 47 -5.11 12.36 -8.85
N GLN A 48 -5.71 11.37 -8.19
CA GLN A 48 -6.78 11.60 -7.23
C GLN A 48 -6.28 12.12 -5.87
N ALA A 49 -4.99 11.93 -5.58
CA ALA A 49 -4.32 12.49 -4.40
C ALA A 49 -3.87 13.96 -4.59
N LYS A 50 -4.05 14.56 -5.78
CA LYS A 50 -3.68 15.96 -6.04
C LYS A 50 -4.28 16.92 -5.01
N LYS A 51 -3.54 17.98 -4.70
CA LYS A 51 -3.96 19.05 -3.80
C LYS A 51 -3.92 20.38 -4.56
N PRO A 52 -5.07 21.08 -4.71
CA PRO A 52 -6.41 20.67 -4.32
C PRO A 52 -6.96 19.50 -5.19
N GLN A 53 -7.84 18.67 -4.63
CA GLN A 53 -8.42 17.49 -5.31
C GLN A 53 -9.08 17.84 -6.66
N PRO A 54 -9.03 16.93 -7.66
CA PRO A 54 -9.73 17.16 -8.92
C PRO A 54 -11.24 17.34 -8.69
N LEU A 55 -11.82 18.28 -9.44
CA LEU A 55 -13.25 18.58 -9.34
C LEU A 55 -14.10 17.39 -9.81
N ILE A 56 -15.35 17.33 -9.34
CA ILE A 56 -16.18 16.13 -9.51
C ILE A 56 -16.34 15.71 -10.97
N PHE A 57 -16.48 16.68 -11.89
CA PHE A 57 -16.58 16.41 -13.31
C PHE A 57 -15.35 15.67 -13.85
N VAL A 58 -14.14 16.09 -13.47
CA VAL A 58 -12.90 15.44 -13.91
C VAL A 58 -12.74 14.06 -13.29
N ARG A 59 -13.15 13.89 -12.03
CA ARG A 59 -13.15 12.57 -11.37
C ARG A 59 -14.11 11.60 -12.04
N THR A 60 -15.30 12.07 -12.44
CA THR A 60 -16.25 11.26 -13.22
C THR A 60 -15.75 10.98 -14.62
N LEU A 61 -15.03 11.92 -15.25
CA LEU A 61 -14.42 11.71 -16.57
C LEU A 61 -13.37 10.60 -16.53
N LEU A 62 -12.48 10.59 -15.52
CA LEU A 62 -11.52 9.49 -15.32
C LEU A 62 -12.25 8.15 -15.16
N GLN A 63 -13.30 8.12 -14.34
CA GLN A 63 -14.10 6.91 -14.15
C GLN A 63 -14.76 6.45 -15.46
N SER A 64 -15.26 7.38 -16.28
CA SER A 64 -15.79 7.05 -17.61
C SER A 64 -14.71 6.47 -18.53
N PHE A 65 -13.49 6.99 -18.53
CA PHE A 65 -12.40 6.39 -19.31
C PHE A 65 -12.08 4.95 -18.88
N LEU A 66 -12.10 4.68 -17.58
CA LEU A 66 -11.75 3.36 -17.04
C LEU A 66 -12.80 2.27 -17.32
N PHE A 67 -14.07 2.63 -17.46
CA PHE A 67 -15.18 1.64 -17.42
C PHE A 67 -16.24 1.82 -18.52
N LYS A 68 -15.99 2.63 -19.53
CA LYS A 68 -16.95 2.80 -20.63
C LYS A 68 -17.03 1.49 -21.45
N ASP A 69 -18.26 1.00 -21.64
CA ASP A 69 -18.57 -0.16 -22.49
C ASP A 69 -17.82 -1.46 -22.14
N MET A 70 -17.46 -1.66 -20.86
CA MET A 70 -16.65 -2.80 -20.37
C MET A 70 -15.26 -2.90 -21.01
N GLU A 71 -14.81 -1.83 -21.67
CA GLU A 71 -13.46 -1.67 -22.19
C GLU A 71 -12.69 -0.70 -21.30
N VAL A 72 -11.49 -1.12 -20.90
CA VAL A 72 -10.59 -0.26 -20.14
C VAL A 72 -9.86 0.62 -21.13
N LEU A 73 -10.11 1.93 -21.04
CA LEU A 73 -9.47 2.96 -21.86
C LEU A 73 -9.66 2.74 -23.37
N GLY A 74 -10.74 2.05 -23.77
CA GLY A 74 -11.19 1.85 -25.16
C GLY A 74 -10.34 0.90 -26.02
N HIS A 75 -9.45 0.10 -25.42
CA HIS A 75 -8.61 -0.85 -26.19
C HIS A 75 -8.18 -2.11 -25.44
N LYS A 76 -8.32 -2.17 -24.10
CA LYS A 76 -8.07 -3.41 -23.34
C LYS A 76 -9.36 -3.97 -22.75
N SER A 77 -9.54 -5.28 -22.85
CA SER A 77 -10.55 -5.99 -22.07
C SER A 77 -10.13 -6.12 -20.61
N ILE A 78 -11.09 -6.38 -19.72
CA ILE A 78 -10.83 -6.64 -18.29
C ILE A 78 -9.86 -7.81 -18.11
N ARG A 79 -10.00 -8.86 -18.93
CA ARG A 79 -9.06 -9.99 -18.94
C ARG A 79 -7.64 -9.54 -19.28
N GLN A 80 -7.45 -8.73 -20.32
CA GLN A 80 -6.12 -8.23 -20.67
C GLN A 80 -5.50 -7.40 -19.56
N LEU A 81 -6.28 -6.61 -18.85
CA LEU A 81 -5.79 -5.83 -17.72
C LEU A 81 -5.37 -6.73 -16.54
N LEU A 82 -6.18 -7.74 -16.21
CA LEU A 82 -5.86 -8.72 -15.16
C LEU A 82 -4.64 -9.56 -15.53
N ASP A 83 -4.59 -10.11 -16.75
CA ASP A 83 -3.49 -10.95 -17.21
C ASP A 83 -2.17 -10.14 -17.27
N ASP A 84 -2.21 -8.86 -17.65
CA ASP A 84 -1.06 -7.93 -17.58
C ASP A 84 -0.59 -7.76 -16.13
N ASP A 85 -1.51 -7.54 -15.19
CA ASP A 85 -1.22 -7.43 -13.76
C ASP A 85 -0.59 -8.72 -13.19
N PHE A 86 -1.18 -9.87 -13.50
CA PHE A 86 -0.64 -11.17 -13.12
C PHE A 86 0.77 -11.38 -13.66
N SER A 87 1.00 -11.06 -14.93
CA SER A 87 2.31 -11.20 -15.58
C SER A 87 3.40 -10.36 -14.92
N ILE A 88 3.02 -9.25 -14.28
CA ILE A 88 3.94 -8.36 -13.57
C ILE A 88 4.14 -8.84 -12.12
N VAL A 89 3.06 -9.22 -11.45
CA VAL A 89 3.05 -9.46 -10.00
C VAL A 89 3.52 -10.85 -9.62
N SER A 90 2.92 -11.91 -10.17
CA SER A 90 3.12 -13.30 -9.69
C SER A 90 3.34 -14.35 -10.77
N LEU A 91 3.00 -14.08 -12.03
CA LEU A 91 2.98 -15.04 -13.15
C LEU A 91 3.75 -14.57 -14.40
N PRO A 92 4.99 -14.05 -14.29
CA PRO A 92 5.75 -13.64 -15.48
C PRO A 92 6.01 -14.83 -16.40
N ASN A 93 5.66 -14.67 -17.69
CA ASN A 93 5.82 -15.69 -18.72
C ASN A 93 5.28 -17.08 -18.30
N SER A 94 4.15 -17.10 -17.57
CA SER A 94 3.55 -18.33 -17.07
C SER A 94 2.64 -18.99 -18.12
N PRO A 95 2.67 -20.33 -18.27
CA PRO A 95 1.72 -21.04 -19.11
C PRO A 95 0.27 -20.88 -18.63
N LEU A 96 0.03 -20.49 -17.38
CA LEU A 96 -1.32 -20.22 -16.86
C LEU A 96 -2.01 -19.03 -17.54
N LEU A 97 -1.23 -18.12 -18.13
CA LEU A 97 -1.73 -16.95 -18.86
C LEU A 97 -1.75 -17.16 -20.38
N ASP A 98 -1.37 -18.36 -20.86
CA ASP A 98 -1.32 -18.65 -22.29
C ASP A 98 -2.73 -18.78 -22.88
N ARG A 99 -3.02 -17.97 -23.89
CA ARG A 99 -4.30 -17.98 -24.61
C ARG A 99 -4.50 -19.26 -25.43
N ALA A 100 -3.42 -19.95 -25.80
CA ALA A 100 -3.53 -21.22 -26.50
C ALA A 100 -4.24 -22.29 -25.65
N ASN A 101 -4.29 -22.13 -24.31
CA ASN A 101 -5.06 -23.04 -23.46
C ASN A 101 -6.57 -22.92 -23.69
N ASP A 102 -7.08 -21.75 -24.10
CA ASP A 102 -8.51 -21.54 -24.34
C ASP A 102 -9.01 -22.27 -25.60
N GLU A 103 -8.10 -22.64 -26.50
CA GLU A 103 -8.39 -23.35 -27.75
C GLU A 103 -8.42 -24.87 -27.56
N ILE A 104 -8.01 -25.37 -26.39
CA ILE A 104 -8.02 -26.79 -26.08
C ILE A 104 -9.45 -27.20 -25.72
N GLU A 105 -10.04 -28.14 -26.46
CA GLU A 105 -11.37 -28.70 -26.17
C GLU A 105 -11.31 -30.07 -25.45
N ALA A 106 -10.12 -30.67 -25.39
CA ALA A 106 -9.94 -31.99 -24.80
C ALA A 106 -10.01 -31.92 -23.27
N VAL A 107 -11.15 -32.31 -22.69
CA VAL A 107 -11.46 -32.22 -21.24
C VAL A 107 -10.45 -32.95 -20.32
N LYS A 108 -9.69 -33.91 -20.86
CA LYS A 108 -8.66 -34.64 -20.11
C LYS A 108 -7.26 -34.01 -20.19
N ASP A 109 -7.08 -32.99 -21.03
CA ASP A 109 -5.82 -32.27 -21.13
C ASP A 109 -5.71 -31.27 -19.96
N PRO A 110 -4.62 -31.26 -19.18
CA PRO A 110 -4.43 -30.31 -18.08
C PRO A 110 -4.64 -28.85 -18.48
N ARG A 111 -4.34 -28.50 -19.74
CA ARG A 111 -4.54 -27.13 -20.28
C ARG A 111 -6.01 -26.74 -20.35
N PHE A 112 -6.92 -27.68 -20.63
CA PHE A 112 -8.37 -27.44 -20.56
C PHE A 112 -8.78 -27.07 -19.14
N THR A 113 -8.33 -27.87 -18.15
CA THR A 113 -8.62 -27.60 -16.73
C THR A 113 -8.05 -26.25 -16.31
N ILE A 114 -6.81 -25.95 -16.67
CA ILE A 114 -6.17 -24.66 -16.38
C ILE A 114 -6.97 -23.50 -16.99
N ALA A 115 -7.34 -23.56 -18.27
CA ALA A 115 -8.13 -22.51 -18.92
C ALA A 115 -9.45 -22.26 -18.19
N ASN A 116 -10.18 -23.33 -17.85
CA ASN A 116 -11.44 -23.25 -17.13
C ASN A 116 -11.27 -22.66 -15.72
N GLN A 117 -10.28 -23.14 -14.96
CA GLN A 117 -10.00 -22.64 -13.60
C GLN A 117 -9.56 -21.17 -13.59
N MET A 118 -8.68 -20.78 -14.52
CA MET A 118 -8.26 -19.39 -14.69
C MET A 118 -9.43 -18.49 -15.10
N GLU A 119 -10.36 -18.99 -15.91
CA GLU A 119 -11.56 -18.23 -16.28
C GLU A 119 -12.52 -18.04 -15.10
N VAL A 120 -12.76 -19.10 -14.31
CA VAL A 120 -13.54 -19.00 -13.07
C VAL A 120 -12.91 -17.97 -12.13
N PHE A 121 -11.59 -18.00 -11.95
CA PHE A 121 -10.90 -17.02 -11.12
C PHE A 121 -11.06 -15.60 -11.68
N ARG A 122 -10.82 -15.37 -12.98
CA ARG A 122 -10.96 -14.05 -13.62
C ARG A 122 -12.36 -13.46 -13.43
N GLN A 123 -13.40 -14.28 -13.55
CA GLN A 123 -14.78 -13.85 -13.33
C GLN A 123 -15.00 -13.37 -11.89
N ARG A 124 -14.42 -14.06 -10.90
CA ARG A 124 -14.49 -13.67 -9.49
C ARG A 124 -13.64 -12.44 -9.17
N ALA A 125 -12.46 -12.31 -9.77
CA ALA A 125 -11.52 -11.23 -9.51
C ALA A 125 -11.84 -9.92 -10.25
N ALA A 126 -12.56 -9.97 -11.37
CA ALA A 126 -12.85 -8.81 -12.22
C ALA A 126 -13.47 -7.65 -11.45
N GLN A 127 -14.56 -7.89 -10.73
CA GLN A 127 -15.26 -6.83 -10.01
C GLN A 127 -14.41 -6.26 -8.84
N PRO A 128 -13.85 -7.07 -7.91
CA PRO A 128 -12.98 -6.57 -6.85
C PRO A 128 -11.79 -5.74 -7.37
N TYR A 129 -11.15 -6.18 -8.47
CA TYR A 129 -10.03 -5.47 -9.07
C TYR A 129 -10.43 -4.11 -9.64
N LEU A 130 -11.52 -4.06 -10.42
CA LEU A 130 -12.05 -2.81 -10.96
C LEU A 130 -12.54 -1.85 -9.86
N ASP A 131 -13.05 -2.40 -8.76
CA ASP A 131 -13.50 -1.60 -7.62
C ASP A 131 -12.36 -0.85 -6.91
N ILE A 132 -11.11 -1.32 -6.99
CA ILE A 132 -9.95 -0.54 -6.52
C ILE A 132 -9.87 0.77 -7.32
N LEU A 133 -9.80 0.68 -8.64
CA LEU A 133 -9.68 1.84 -9.54
C LEU A 133 -10.88 2.79 -9.37
N ARG A 134 -12.09 2.24 -9.29
CA ARG A 134 -13.33 3.00 -9.09
C ARG A 134 -13.35 3.71 -7.74
N THR A 135 -12.86 3.05 -6.69
CA THR A 135 -12.81 3.59 -5.34
C THR A 135 -11.90 4.79 -5.28
N PHE A 136 -10.71 4.72 -5.87
CA PHE A 136 -9.78 5.85 -5.89
C PHE A 136 -10.28 7.07 -6.67
N CYS A 137 -11.24 6.90 -7.59
CA CYS A 137 -11.89 8.02 -8.28
C CYS A 137 -12.87 8.83 -7.39
N GLN A 138 -13.16 8.36 -6.18
CA GLN A 138 -14.02 9.06 -5.23
C GLN A 138 -13.26 10.14 -4.46
N ASN A 139 -13.99 11.00 -3.74
CA ASN A 139 -13.34 11.91 -2.80
C ASN A 139 -12.64 11.12 -1.67
N ARG A 140 -11.55 11.64 -1.10
CA ARG A 140 -10.69 10.90 -0.15
C ARG A 140 -11.44 10.29 1.04
N CYS A 141 -12.41 11.00 1.61
CA CYS A 141 -13.27 10.47 2.69
C CYS A 141 -14.07 9.23 2.24
N ARG A 142 -14.60 9.27 1.02
CA ARG A 142 -15.32 8.14 0.42
C ARG A 142 -14.37 7.01 0.04
N VAL A 143 -13.16 7.29 -0.46
CA VAL A 143 -12.11 6.28 -0.72
C VAL A 143 -11.90 5.44 0.54
N ARG A 144 -11.56 6.06 1.66
CA ARG A 144 -11.31 5.34 2.92
C ARG A 144 -12.53 4.53 3.37
N ARG A 145 -13.73 5.13 3.32
CA ARG A 145 -14.97 4.45 3.72
C ARG A 145 -15.23 3.20 2.86
N THR A 146 -15.09 3.31 1.55
CA THR A 146 -15.31 2.19 0.64
C THR A 146 -14.27 1.10 0.85
N LEU A 147 -12.99 1.44 1.03
CA LEU A 147 -11.93 0.47 1.33
C LEU A 147 -12.24 -0.36 2.59
N CYS A 148 -12.76 0.25 3.66
CA CYS A 148 -13.19 -0.46 4.86
C CYS A 148 -14.29 -1.51 4.62
N HIS A 149 -15.02 -1.42 3.50
CA HIS A 149 -16.05 -2.39 3.14
C HIS A 149 -15.52 -3.43 2.15
N ILE A 150 -14.83 -3.01 1.10
CA ILE A 150 -14.43 -3.90 0.00
C ILE A 150 -13.24 -4.79 0.38
N VAL A 151 -12.46 -4.47 1.43
CA VAL A 151 -11.34 -5.31 1.88
C VAL A 151 -11.77 -6.74 2.25
N ARG A 152 -13.02 -6.92 2.71
CA ARG A 152 -13.60 -8.25 2.97
C ARG A 152 -13.86 -9.04 1.69
N ASP A 153 -14.18 -8.37 0.59
CA ASP A 153 -14.39 -9.06 -0.69
C ASP A 153 -13.07 -9.66 -1.20
N TRP A 154 -11.94 -9.02 -0.86
CA TRP A 154 -10.60 -9.54 -1.12
C TRP A 154 -10.19 -10.69 -0.18
N GLU A 155 -10.70 -10.72 1.05
CA GLU A 155 -10.58 -11.89 1.93
C GLU A 155 -11.23 -13.11 1.29
N ASN A 156 -12.49 -12.97 0.85
CA ASN A 156 -13.23 -14.04 0.19
C ASN A 156 -12.57 -14.47 -1.12
N LEU A 157 -12.11 -13.50 -1.93
CA LEU A 157 -11.42 -13.78 -3.19
C LEU A 157 -10.13 -14.56 -2.94
N GLN A 158 -9.40 -14.29 -1.85
CA GLN A 158 -8.20 -15.06 -1.53
C GLN A 158 -8.53 -16.52 -1.20
N PHE A 159 -9.55 -16.79 -0.39
CA PHE A 159 -9.97 -18.16 -0.09
C PHE A 159 -10.35 -18.92 -1.37
N ASP A 160 -11.19 -18.30 -2.20
CA ASP A 160 -11.57 -18.84 -3.50
C ASP A 160 -10.37 -19.09 -4.42
N ALA A 161 -9.39 -18.19 -4.40
CA ALA A 161 -8.17 -18.31 -5.18
C ALA A 161 -7.29 -19.47 -4.72
N GLU A 162 -7.26 -19.75 -3.42
CA GLU A 162 -6.48 -20.84 -2.85
C GLU A 162 -7.02 -22.20 -3.27
N ASP A 163 -8.35 -22.38 -3.28
CA ASP A 163 -9.00 -23.58 -3.80
C ASP A 163 -8.65 -23.80 -5.28
N ILE A 164 -8.66 -22.73 -6.08
CA ILE A 164 -8.31 -22.77 -7.50
C ILE A 164 -6.82 -23.07 -7.70
N ASP A 165 -5.95 -22.44 -6.91
CA ASP A 165 -4.50 -22.69 -6.94
C ASP A 165 -4.17 -24.15 -6.62
N GLN A 166 -4.86 -24.79 -5.66
CA GLN A 166 -4.66 -26.21 -5.34
C GLN A 166 -4.99 -27.13 -6.52
N ILE A 167 -6.06 -26.83 -7.26
CA ILE A 167 -6.41 -27.58 -8.48
C ILE A 167 -5.32 -27.37 -9.54
N ILE A 168 -4.94 -26.12 -9.81
CA ILE A 168 -3.92 -25.78 -10.81
C ILE A 168 -2.57 -26.44 -10.46
N GLN A 169 -2.18 -26.40 -9.18
CA GLN A 169 -0.96 -27.02 -8.66
C GLN A 169 -0.90 -28.51 -8.99
N HIS A 170 -2.02 -29.22 -8.85
CA HIS A 170 -2.13 -30.64 -9.21
C HIS A 170 -1.96 -30.84 -10.73
N GLU A 171 -2.68 -30.07 -11.54
CA GLU A 171 -2.65 -30.18 -13.02
C GLU A 171 -1.26 -29.92 -13.61
N ILE A 172 -0.51 -28.97 -13.05
CA ILE A 172 0.85 -28.64 -13.51
C ILE A 172 1.94 -29.48 -12.85
N ASN A 173 1.59 -30.39 -11.92
CA ASN A 173 2.53 -31.15 -11.10
C ASN A 173 3.61 -30.26 -10.45
N GLU A 174 3.17 -29.16 -9.84
CA GLU A 174 4.08 -28.16 -9.27
C GLU A 174 4.97 -28.78 -8.19
N GLN A 175 6.27 -28.61 -8.35
CA GLN A 175 7.24 -29.05 -7.34
C GLN A 175 7.34 -28.00 -6.22
N PRO A 176 7.27 -28.37 -4.94
CA PRO A 176 7.42 -27.41 -3.85
C PRO A 176 8.80 -26.74 -3.85
N LEU A 177 8.87 -25.55 -3.28
CA LEU A 177 10.11 -24.95 -2.77
C LEU A 177 10.34 -25.48 -1.35
N VAL A 178 11.55 -25.95 -1.07
CA VAL A 178 11.91 -26.47 0.24
C VAL A 178 12.81 -25.45 0.94
N TYR A 179 12.34 -24.92 2.07
CA TYR A 179 13.13 -24.04 2.93
C TYR A 179 13.62 -24.82 4.15
N GLN A 180 14.83 -24.52 4.60
CA GLN A 180 15.33 -25.06 5.86
C GLN A 180 14.81 -24.20 7.02
N SER A 181 13.93 -24.77 7.83
CA SER A 181 13.49 -24.21 9.11
C SER A 181 14.28 -24.84 10.26
N ALA A 182 14.27 -24.19 11.43
CA ALA A 182 14.77 -24.75 12.68
C ALA A 182 14.10 -26.08 13.05
N SER A 183 12.86 -26.31 12.58
CA SER A 183 12.07 -27.52 12.78
C SER A 183 12.23 -28.57 11.66
N GLY A 184 13.07 -28.33 10.66
CA GLY A 184 13.28 -29.22 9.51
C GLY A 184 12.91 -28.58 8.16
N PRO A 185 12.94 -29.34 7.06
CA PRO A 185 12.54 -28.85 5.75
C PRO A 185 11.04 -28.54 5.71
N VAL A 186 10.67 -27.35 5.24
CA VAL A 186 9.29 -26.92 5.04
C VAL A 186 9.04 -26.74 3.55
N GLU A 187 8.05 -27.47 3.03
CA GLU A 187 7.59 -27.38 1.66
C GLU A 187 6.58 -26.23 1.50
N THR A 188 6.72 -25.46 0.43
CA THR A 188 5.77 -24.39 0.09
C THR A 188 5.59 -24.29 -1.42
N TRP A 189 4.37 -24.03 -1.86
CA TRP A 189 3.95 -23.97 -3.27
C TRP A 189 3.72 -22.54 -3.71
N SER A 190 3.73 -22.23 -5.01
CA SER A 190 3.67 -20.83 -5.45
C SER A 190 2.37 -20.14 -5.05
N LEU A 191 1.24 -20.84 -5.17
CA LEU A 191 -0.11 -20.35 -4.93
C LEU A 191 -0.32 -18.94 -5.55
N PRO A 192 -0.17 -18.80 -6.88
CA PRO A 192 0.02 -17.51 -7.51
C PRO A 192 -1.23 -16.61 -7.50
N LEU A 193 -2.44 -17.18 -7.54
CA LEU A 193 -3.69 -16.42 -7.56
C LEU A 193 -4.02 -15.91 -6.16
N SER A 194 -3.95 -16.78 -5.15
CA SER A 194 -4.14 -16.40 -3.74
C SER A 194 -3.03 -15.47 -3.24
N SER A 195 -1.78 -15.66 -3.68
CA SER A 195 -0.68 -14.74 -3.37
C SER A 195 -0.93 -13.35 -3.94
N TRP A 196 -1.45 -13.25 -5.16
CA TRP A 196 -1.85 -11.97 -5.75
C TRP A 196 -3.00 -11.33 -4.97
N ALA A 197 -4.06 -12.08 -4.65
CA ALA A 197 -5.20 -11.59 -3.90
C ALA A 197 -4.78 -11.08 -2.51
N TYR A 198 -3.94 -11.83 -1.80
CA TYR A 198 -3.38 -11.44 -0.50
C TYR A 198 -2.59 -10.14 -0.58
N LEU A 199 -1.73 -9.97 -1.59
CA LEU A 199 -0.94 -8.75 -1.74
C LEU A 199 -1.82 -7.51 -1.88
N TYR A 200 -2.86 -7.57 -2.72
CA TYR A 200 -3.82 -6.48 -2.90
C TYR A 200 -4.68 -6.22 -1.66
N LYS A 201 -5.03 -7.28 -0.93
CA LYS A 201 -5.75 -7.17 0.34
C LYS A 201 -4.91 -6.41 1.37
N VAL A 202 -3.65 -6.81 1.59
CA VAL A 202 -2.76 -6.14 2.55
C VAL A 202 -2.49 -4.69 2.14
N LYS A 203 -2.28 -4.42 0.84
CA LYS A 203 -2.17 -3.03 0.34
C LYS A 203 -3.40 -2.19 0.66
N GLN A 204 -4.60 -2.74 0.53
CA GLN A 204 -5.83 -2.04 0.92
C GLN A 204 -5.92 -1.80 2.42
N MET A 205 -5.49 -2.76 3.25
CA MET A 205 -5.41 -2.57 4.70
C MET A 205 -4.47 -1.41 5.05
N GLU A 206 -3.28 -1.36 4.43
CA GLU A 206 -2.35 -0.24 4.59
C GLU A 206 -2.96 1.10 4.15
N TRP A 207 -3.64 1.14 3.00
CA TRP A 207 -4.32 2.36 2.53
C TRP A 207 -5.41 2.83 3.49
N ILE A 208 -6.17 1.93 4.13
CA ILE A 208 -7.17 2.30 5.15
C ILE A 208 -6.49 3.01 6.32
N VAL A 209 -5.31 2.53 6.74
CA VAL A 209 -4.53 3.12 7.82
C VAL A 209 -3.92 4.46 7.39
N GLN A 210 -3.25 4.49 6.24
CA GLN A 210 -2.61 5.69 5.68
C GLN A 210 -3.60 6.84 5.45
N LEU A 211 -4.78 6.54 4.87
CA LEU A 211 -5.86 7.51 4.72
C LEU A 211 -6.43 7.98 6.06
N GLY A 212 -6.28 7.19 7.12
CA GLY A 212 -6.65 7.61 8.47
C GLY A 212 -5.77 8.75 8.98
N PHE A 213 -4.47 8.74 8.65
CA PHE A 213 -3.58 9.86 8.93
C PHE A 213 -3.95 11.08 8.08
N GLU A 214 -4.10 10.90 6.76
CA GLU A 214 -4.43 12.00 5.83
C GLU A 214 -5.74 12.71 6.17
N LEU A 215 -6.73 11.96 6.67
CA LEU A 215 -8.08 12.46 6.98
C LEU A 215 -8.26 12.84 8.45
N GLU A 216 -7.19 12.87 9.25
CA GLU A 216 -7.23 13.24 10.68
C GLU A 216 -8.23 12.37 11.48
N VAL A 217 -8.32 11.10 11.13
CA VAL A 217 -9.21 10.12 11.78
C VAL A 217 -8.63 9.65 13.12
N TYR A 218 -7.32 9.80 13.32
CA TYR A 218 -6.59 9.42 14.52
C TYR A 218 -6.27 10.65 15.36
N GLN A 219 -6.53 10.57 16.65
CA GLN A 219 -6.11 11.58 17.61
C GLN A 219 -4.60 11.51 17.85
N PRO A 220 -3.96 12.60 18.33
CA PRO A 220 -2.52 12.64 18.56
C PRO A 220 -1.96 11.49 19.42
N ASP A 221 -2.73 11.02 20.41
CA ASP A 221 -2.33 9.91 21.28
C ASP A 221 -2.58 8.52 20.67
N GLU A 222 -3.32 8.42 19.57
CA GLU A 222 -3.53 7.18 18.82
C GLU A 222 -2.48 6.98 17.71
N LEU A 223 -1.74 8.04 17.33
CA LEU A 223 -0.80 8.01 16.20
C LEU A 223 0.27 6.92 16.34
N GLY A 224 0.90 6.82 17.52
CA GLY A 224 1.92 5.79 17.77
C GLY A 224 1.38 4.38 17.56
N GLY A 225 0.17 4.10 18.05
CA GLY A 225 -0.49 2.81 17.88
C GLY A 225 -0.88 2.51 16.44
N MET A 226 -1.37 3.49 15.70
CA MET A 226 -1.70 3.28 14.28
C MET A 226 -0.44 3.12 13.42
N TYR A 227 0.68 3.76 13.76
CA TYR A 227 1.96 3.49 13.12
C TYR A 227 2.50 2.11 13.46
N TRP A 228 2.33 1.63 14.69
CA TRP A 228 2.65 0.25 15.05
C TRP A 228 1.86 -0.74 14.19
N TYR A 229 0.55 -0.53 14.02
CA TYR A 229 -0.27 -1.41 13.18
C TYR A 229 0.11 -1.32 11.70
N LEU A 230 0.45 -0.13 11.20
CA LEU A 230 0.98 0.03 9.84
C LEU A 230 2.32 -0.70 9.66
N ASN A 231 3.20 -0.65 10.66
CA ASN A 231 4.44 -1.43 10.68
C ASN A 231 4.15 -2.94 10.62
N TYR A 232 3.21 -3.44 11.43
CA TYR A 232 2.77 -4.84 11.39
C TYR A 232 2.30 -5.27 10.00
N LEU A 233 1.44 -4.48 9.35
CA LEU A 233 0.96 -4.79 8.00
C LEU A 233 2.10 -4.76 6.97
N SER A 234 2.98 -3.76 7.04
CA SER A 234 4.11 -3.62 6.11
C SER A 234 5.14 -4.75 6.23
N LYS A 235 5.36 -5.30 7.43
CA LYS A 235 6.19 -6.50 7.63
C LYS A 235 5.59 -7.73 6.95
N ASN A 236 4.29 -7.93 7.10
CA ASN A 236 3.57 -9.01 6.41
C ASN A 236 3.65 -8.83 4.89
N ARG A 237 3.46 -7.60 4.40
CA ARG A 237 3.60 -7.27 2.98
C ARG A 237 5.02 -7.55 2.47
N LEU A 238 6.05 -7.12 3.21
CA LEU A 238 7.45 -7.32 2.84
C LEU A 238 7.80 -8.81 2.72
N GLN A 239 7.44 -9.61 3.74
CA GLN A 239 7.65 -11.05 3.75
C GLN A 239 6.95 -11.74 2.58
N HIS A 240 5.71 -11.33 2.29
CA HIS A 240 4.93 -11.90 1.20
C HIS A 240 5.51 -11.55 -0.19
N ILE A 241 5.96 -10.32 -0.40
CA ILE A 241 6.62 -9.94 -1.66
C ILE A 241 7.93 -10.73 -1.85
N GLU A 242 8.72 -10.93 -0.79
CA GLU A 242 9.96 -11.72 -0.87
C GLU A 242 9.67 -13.19 -1.22
N ARG A 243 8.56 -13.73 -0.70
CA ARG A 243 8.06 -15.04 -1.08
C ARG A 243 7.70 -15.10 -2.57
N ILE A 244 6.87 -14.17 -3.07
CA ILE A 244 6.52 -14.10 -4.51
C ILE A 244 7.80 -14.03 -5.36
N LYS A 245 8.74 -13.16 -4.99
CA LYS A 245 10.03 -13.01 -5.67
C LYS A 245 10.83 -14.30 -5.71
N SER A 246 10.81 -15.10 -4.64
CA SER A 246 11.51 -16.38 -4.60
C SER A 246 10.97 -17.37 -5.63
N PHE A 247 9.64 -17.42 -5.82
CA PHE A 247 9.00 -18.22 -6.87
C PHE A 247 9.28 -17.68 -8.29
N VAL A 248 9.24 -16.36 -8.48
CA VAL A 248 9.59 -15.73 -9.76
C VAL A 248 11.04 -16.01 -10.15
N VAL A 249 11.99 -15.86 -9.22
CA VAL A 249 13.41 -16.16 -9.44
C VAL A 249 13.62 -17.64 -9.77
N ARG A 250 12.90 -18.54 -9.09
CA ARG A 250 12.92 -19.98 -9.43
C ARG A 250 12.43 -20.23 -10.85
N SER A 251 11.30 -19.63 -11.25
CA SER A 251 10.76 -19.73 -12.60
C SER A 251 11.77 -19.26 -13.65
N ILE A 252 12.44 -18.12 -13.42
CA ILE A 252 13.51 -17.61 -14.29
C ILE A 252 14.66 -18.60 -14.42
N ASN A 253 15.12 -19.16 -13.29
CA ASN A 253 16.24 -20.11 -13.28
C ASN A 253 15.88 -21.41 -14.01
N GLN A 254 14.65 -21.91 -13.85
CA GLN A 254 14.15 -23.07 -14.60
C GLN A 254 14.04 -22.79 -16.09
N ALA A 255 13.56 -21.61 -16.48
CA ALA A 255 13.46 -21.24 -17.88
C ALA A 255 14.85 -21.13 -18.53
N ARG A 256 15.84 -20.57 -17.82
CA ARG A 256 17.24 -20.47 -18.28
C ARG A 256 18.00 -21.80 -18.31
N SER A 257 17.67 -22.74 -17.44
CA SER A 257 18.28 -24.07 -17.44
C SER A 257 17.67 -25.01 -18.47
N SER A 258 16.49 -24.67 -19.01
CA SER A 258 15.90 -25.37 -20.14
C SER A 258 16.80 -25.28 -21.38
N ARG A 259 16.80 -26.31 -22.24
CA ARG A 259 17.61 -26.32 -23.48
C ARG A 259 17.15 -25.28 -24.51
N GLN A 260 16.01 -24.62 -24.29
CA GLN A 260 15.48 -23.61 -25.18
C GLN A 260 15.90 -22.22 -24.69
N ARG A 261 16.43 -21.42 -25.62
CA ARG A 261 16.75 -20.02 -25.34
C ARG A 261 15.45 -19.24 -25.12
N LEU A 262 15.41 -18.45 -24.05
CA LEU A 262 14.32 -17.52 -23.79
C LEU A 262 14.11 -16.57 -24.98
N THR A 263 12.86 -16.33 -25.32
CA THR A 263 12.52 -15.31 -26.33
C THR A 263 12.73 -13.91 -25.73
N PRO A 264 13.02 -12.89 -26.55
CA PRO A 264 13.15 -11.51 -26.06
C PRO A 264 11.90 -11.01 -25.31
N ALA A 265 10.70 -11.46 -25.72
CA ALA A 265 9.46 -11.13 -25.06
C ALA A 265 9.35 -11.75 -23.65
N ALA A 266 9.74 -13.02 -23.50
CA ALA A 266 9.79 -13.68 -22.19
C ALA A 266 10.81 -13.01 -21.26
N GLU A 267 12.00 -12.68 -21.77
CA GLU A 267 13.01 -11.94 -21.00
C GLU A 267 12.48 -10.58 -20.53
N ALA A 268 11.76 -9.85 -21.38
CA ALA A 268 11.16 -8.57 -21.03
C ALA A 268 10.09 -8.71 -19.92
N GLN A 269 9.24 -9.73 -19.96
CA GLN A 269 8.25 -9.98 -18.91
C GLN A 269 8.91 -10.30 -17.56
N TYR A 270 9.91 -11.18 -17.56
CA TYR A 270 10.66 -11.48 -16.33
C TYR A 270 11.38 -10.24 -15.77
N ASN A 271 12.00 -9.43 -16.62
CA ASN A 271 12.65 -8.19 -16.19
C ASN A 271 11.64 -7.19 -15.63
N LYS A 272 10.46 -7.06 -16.25
CA LYS A 272 9.38 -6.20 -15.74
C LYS A 272 8.89 -6.68 -14.37
N SER A 273 8.65 -7.98 -14.20
CA SER A 273 8.25 -8.54 -12.89
C SER A 273 9.32 -8.33 -11.81
N LEU A 274 10.60 -8.54 -12.14
CA LEU A 274 11.70 -8.26 -11.20
C LEU A 274 11.79 -6.77 -10.84
N ALA A 275 11.56 -5.86 -11.79
CA ALA A 275 11.51 -4.42 -11.52
C ALA A 275 10.35 -4.09 -10.56
N PHE A 276 9.16 -4.64 -10.81
CA PHE A 276 8.01 -4.48 -9.93
C PHE A 276 8.30 -4.99 -8.51
N LEU A 277 8.82 -6.20 -8.38
CA LEU A 277 9.13 -6.80 -7.09
C LEU A 277 10.18 -6.00 -6.32
N ARG A 278 11.19 -5.45 -7.01
CA ARG A 278 12.18 -4.54 -6.40
C ARG A 278 11.54 -3.27 -5.87
N LEU A 279 10.69 -2.62 -6.68
CA LEU A 279 9.95 -1.43 -6.26
C LEU A 279 9.01 -1.74 -5.09
N ALA A 280 8.28 -2.84 -5.15
CA ALA A 280 7.33 -3.25 -4.11
C ALA A 280 8.03 -3.58 -2.79
N LEU A 281 9.19 -4.23 -2.82
CA LEU A 281 10.04 -4.46 -1.64
C LEU A 281 10.55 -3.14 -1.05
N LEU A 282 11.04 -2.22 -1.89
CA LEU A 282 11.48 -0.90 -1.44
C LEU A 282 10.32 -0.14 -0.78
N ASP A 283 9.15 -0.10 -1.43
CA ASP A 283 7.95 0.57 -0.93
C ASP A 283 7.47 -0.01 0.42
N ALA A 284 7.46 -1.34 0.55
CA ALA A 284 7.13 -2.01 1.82
C ALA A 284 8.16 -1.69 2.91
N ALA A 285 9.46 -1.77 2.60
CA ALA A 285 10.54 -1.51 3.55
C ALA A 285 10.58 -0.05 4.03
N VAL A 286 10.31 0.94 3.15
CA VAL A 286 10.23 2.34 3.58
C VAL A 286 8.99 2.59 4.43
N THR A 287 7.85 1.97 4.10
CA THR A 287 6.62 2.05 4.89
C THR A 287 6.86 1.47 6.29
N GLU A 288 7.49 0.30 6.36
CA GLU A 288 7.90 -0.35 7.60
C GLU A 288 8.79 0.55 8.44
N GLY A 289 9.91 1.02 7.88
CA GLY A 289 10.92 1.79 8.62
C GLY A 289 10.41 3.15 9.10
N VAL A 290 9.60 3.88 8.32
CA VAL A 290 9.02 5.14 8.78
C VAL A 290 7.98 4.90 9.87
N SER A 291 7.17 3.86 9.72
CA SER A 291 6.12 3.52 10.68
C SER A 291 6.72 3.05 12.01
N ASP A 292 7.80 2.26 11.98
CA ASP A 292 8.54 1.85 13.17
C ASP A 292 9.16 3.05 13.90
N ALA A 293 9.83 3.93 13.15
CA ALA A 293 10.44 5.13 13.71
C ALA A 293 9.40 6.09 14.33
N LEU A 294 8.27 6.30 13.66
CA LEU A 294 7.19 7.14 14.19
C LEU A 294 6.49 6.48 15.38
N CYS A 295 6.27 5.17 15.36
CA CYS A 295 5.78 4.42 16.52
C CYS A 295 6.68 4.69 17.74
N CYS A 296 7.97 4.39 17.63
CA CYS A 296 8.95 4.59 18.70
C CYS A 296 8.98 6.05 19.19
N LEU A 297 8.98 7.01 18.26
CA LEU A 297 8.98 8.44 18.58
C LEU A 297 7.72 8.84 19.37
N TYR A 298 6.52 8.45 18.92
CA TYR A 298 5.28 8.76 19.62
C TYR A 298 5.19 8.06 20.97
N THR A 299 5.66 6.81 21.10
CA THR A 299 5.75 6.11 22.39
C THR A 299 6.61 6.88 23.38
N VAL A 300 7.79 7.36 22.96
CA VAL A 300 8.66 8.19 23.82
C VAL A 300 7.98 9.51 24.19
N LEU A 301 7.33 10.19 23.24
CA LEU A 301 6.60 11.43 23.51
C LEU A 301 5.46 11.25 24.52
N GLN A 302 4.78 10.11 24.50
CA GLN A 302 3.73 9.77 25.47
C GLN A 302 4.32 9.50 26.86
N ARG A 303 5.43 8.75 26.95
CA ARG A 303 6.14 8.51 28.22
C ARG A 303 6.61 9.79 28.88
N LEU A 304 7.12 10.72 28.07
CA LEU A 304 7.55 12.05 28.52
C LEU A 304 6.38 13.01 28.77
N ARG A 305 5.13 12.54 28.59
CA ARG A 305 3.89 13.33 28.74
C ARG A 305 3.87 14.59 27.89
N LEU A 306 4.59 14.59 26.76
CA LEU A 306 4.61 15.67 25.77
C LEU A 306 3.43 15.57 24.80
N VAL A 307 2.92 14.36 24.57
CA VAL A 307 1.62 14.09 23.95
C VAL A 307 0.75 13.43 25.00
N LYS A 308 -0.31 14.12 25.44
CA LYS A 308 -1.18 13.65 26.53
C LYS A 308 -2.50 13.13 25.97
N PRO A 309 -2.94 11.92 26.36
CA PRO A 309 -4.27 11.47 26.02
C PRO A 309 -5.32 12.36 26.69
N PRO A 310 -6.39 12.76 25.99
CA PRO A 310 -7.51 13.48 26.61
C PRO A 310 -8.24 12.58 27.63
N PRO A 311 -8.93 13.16 28.63
CA PRO A 311 -9.72 12.38 29.57
C PRO A 311 -10.91 11.72 28.87
N ARG A 312 -11.10 10.41 29.08
CA ARG A 312 -12.16 9.60 28.46
C ARG A 312 -12.91 8.78 29.51
N PRO A 313 -13.77 9.41 30.33
CA PRO A 313 -14.40 8.74 31.48
C PRO A 313 -15.43 7.67 31.11
N TYR A 314 -15.94 7.68 29.88
CA TYR A 314 -17.02 6.80 29.42
C TYR A 314 -16.56 5.65 28.51
N SER A 315 -15.26 5.35 28.49
CA SER A 315 -14.69 4.35 27.57
C SER A 315 -13.38 3.78 28.10
N THR A 316 -13.13 2.49 27.88
CA THR A 316 -11.85 1.82 28.15
C THR A 316 -10.92 1.89 26.94
N ASP A 317 -9.61 1.67 27.13
CA ASP A 317 -8.66 1.58 26.01
C ASP A 317 -9.00 0.41 25.07
N GLU A 318 -9.45 -0.71 25.61
CA GLU A 318 -9.86 -1.90 24.84
C GLU A 318 -11.05 -1.61 23.91
N LEU A 319 -12.12 -0.97 24.41
CA LEU A 319 -13.27 -0.61 23.56
C LEU A 319 -12.88 0.36 22.45
N ARG A 320 -11.92 1.25 22.70
CA ARG A 320 -11.40 2.17 21.67
C ARG A 320 -10.59 1.41 20.63
N TYR A 321 -9.75 0.48 21.07
CA TYR A 321 -8.99 -0.39 20.19
C TYR A 321 -9.92 -1.18 19.27
N GLU A 322 -10.93 -1.85 19.82
CA GLU A 322 -11.91 -2.61 19.05
C GLU A 322 -12.63 -1.73 18.03
N LEU A 323 -13.09 -0.54 18.43
CA LEU A 323 -13.74 0.40 17.52
C LEU A 323 -12.80 0.85 16.39
N ARG A 324 -11.54 1.14 16.73
CA ARG A 324 -10.51 1.60 15.80
C ARG A 324 -10.14 0.52 14.80
N MET A 325 -10.05 -0.72 15.25
CA MET A 325 -9.63 -1.88 14.46
C MET A 325 -10.79 -2.65 13.80
N LYS A 326 -12.04 -2.25 14.07
CA LYS A 326 -13.25 -2.85 13.49
C LYS A 326 -13.19 -3.12 11.98
N PRO A 327 -12.62 -2.24 11.11
CA PRO A 327 -12.52 -2.53 9.67
C PRO A 327 -11.72 -3.80 9.34
N PHE A 328 -10.82 -4.23 10.23
CA PHE A 328 -9.91 -5.35 10.01
C PHE A 328 -10.34 -6.63 10.73
N ALA A 329 -11.35 -6.57 11.60
CA ALA A 329 -11.79 -7.70 12.42
C ALA A 329 -12.33 -8.90 11.61
N VAL A 330 -12.70 -8.67 10.34
CA VAL A 330 -13.21 -9.71 9.42
C VAL A 330 -12.11 -10.36 8.58
N ILE A 331 -10.85 -9.93 8.75
CA ILE A 331 -9.71 -10.41 7.96
C ILE A 331 -9.00 -11.50 8.74
N GLY A 332 -8.85 -12.69 8.13
CA GLY A 332 -8.19 -13.82 8.74
C GLY A 332 -6.67 -13.69 8.72
N LEU A 333 -6.09 -13.25 7.59
CA LEU A 333 -4.65 -13.13 7.40
C LEU A 333 -4.26 -11.80 6.74
N PRO A 334 -3.34 -10.99 7.28
CA PRO A 334 -2.74 -11.14 8.61
C PRO A 334 -3.81 -10.96 9.68
N SER A 335 -3.75 -11.80 10.72
CA SER A 335 -4.73 -11.76 11.81
C SER A 335 -4.67 -10.42 12.54
N LEU A 336 -5.82 -9.85 12.87
CA LEU A 336 -5.86 -8.66 13.69
C LEU A 336 -5.19 -8.96 15.06
N PRO A 337 -4.15 -8.22 15.48
CA PRO A 337 -3.56 -8.39 16.80
C PRO A 337 -4.62 -8.22 17.91
N THR A 338 -4.44 -8.91 19.02
CA THR A 338 -5.27 -8.70 20.21
C THR A 338 -4.97 -7.34 20.84
N PHE A 339 -5.87 -6.86 21.70
CA PHE A 339 -5.63 -5.63 22.45
C PHE A 339 -4.37 -5.74 23.34
N GLU A 340 -4.08 -6.93 23.87
CA GLU A 340 -2.88 -7.20 24.67
C GLU A 340 -1.60 -7.07 23.82
N GLU A 341 -1.53 -7.75 22.68
CA GLU A 341 -0.38 -7.66 21.76
C GLU A 341 -0.16 -6.22 21.27
N PHE A 342 -1.24 -5.51 20.95
CA PHE A 342 -1.18 -4.10 20.59
C PHE A 342 -0.64 -3.25 21.74
N THR A 343 -1.08 -3.49 22.97
CA THR A 343 -0.62 -2.76 24.15
C THR A 343 0.87 -3.00 24.41
N ILE A 344 1.32 -4.26 24.35
CA ILE A 344 2.73 -4.62 24.49
C ILE A 344 3.57 -3.92 23.41
N GLY A 345 3.14 -4.01 22.15
CA GLY A 345 3.86 -3.45 21.01
C GLY A 345 3.92 -1.92 20.98
N THR A 346 2.93 -1.24 21.56
CA THR A 346 2.85 0.23 21.56
C THR A 346 3.44 0.87 22.80
N GLN A 347 3.28 0.25 23.97
CA GLN A 347 3.83 0.77 25.22
C GLN A 347 5.30 0.39 25.40
N GLN A 348 5.71 -0.80 24.94
CA GLN A 348 7.08 -1.33 25.00
C GLN A 348 7.77 -1.13 26.36
N THR A 349 7.04 -1.32 27.47
CA THR A 349 7.45 -0.93 28.83
C THR A 349 8.82 -1.45 29.26
N GLU A 350 9.23 -2.60 28.73
CA GLU A 350 10.52 -3.24 28.98
C GLU A 350 11.71 -2.57 28.26
N CYS A 351 11.44 -1.78 27.21
CA CYS A 351 12.47 -1.09 26.44
C CYS A 351 12.61 0.37 26.93
N PRO A 352 13.79 0.80 27.42
CA PRO A 352 14.06 2.18 27.82
C PRO A 352 13.82 3.19 26.68
N SER A 353 13.47 4.43 27.03
CA SER A 353 13.22 5.47 26.03
C SER A 353 14.45 5.81 25.18
N ALA A 354 15.67 5.64 25.71
CA ALA A 354 16.91 5.83 24.95
C ALA A 354 17.04 4.79 23.83
N ASP A 355 16.78 3.52 24.16
CA ASP A 355 16.84 2.39 23.22
C ASP A 355 15.76 2.49 22.14
N LEU A 356 14.55 2.93 22.49
CA LEU A 356 13.49 3.24 21.53
C LEU A 356 13.91 4.32 20.53
N LEU A 357 14.60 5.37 20.99
CA LEU A 357 15.11 6.41 20.10
C LEU A 357 16.24 5.86 19.20
N GLU A 358 17.07 4.92 19.68
CA GLU A 358 18.08 4.25 18.85
C GLU A 358 17.44 3.35 17.79
N LEU A 359 16.40 2.59 18.15
CA LEU A 359 15.58 1.82 17.21
C LEU A 359 14.99 2.74 16.13
N ALA A 360 14.40 3.86 16.53
CA ALA A 360 13.86 4.85 15.60
C ALA A 360 14.92 5.39 14.62
N ASP A 361 16.13 5.68 15.09
CA ASP A 361 17.23 6.15 14.23
C ASP A 361 17.71 5.09 13.23
N ARG A 362 17.78 3.82 13.67
CA ARG A 362 18.13 2.71 12.76
C ARG A 362 17.06 2.52 11.69
N ALA A 363 15.80 2.47 12.10
CA ALA A 363 14.65 2.31 11.20
C ALA A 363 14.57 3.47 10.17
N ILE A 364 14.72 4.72 10.63
CA ILE A 364 14.64 5.89 9.74
C ILE A 364 15.84 5.99 8.80
N THR A 365 17.03 5.52 9.20
CA THR A 365 18.21 5.46 8.34
C THR A 365 17.99 4.49 7.17
N GLY A 366 17.40 3.32 7.44
CA GLY A 366 17.00 2.36 6.40
C GLY A 366 15.97 2.97 5.44
N ALA A 367 14.88 3.53 5.99
CA ALA A 367 13.82 4.14 5.20
C ALA A 367 14.33 5.31 4.33
N LYS A 368 15.19 6.17 4.88
CA LYS A 368 15.82 7.28 4.15
C LYS A 368 16.58 6.78 2.92
N LYS A 369 17.41 5.75 3.07
CA LYS A 369 18.14 5.14 1.94
C LYS A 369 17.18 4.56 0.91
N GLY A 370 16.11 3.90 1.34
CA GLY A 370 15.07 3.37 0.46
C GLY A 370 14.40 4.47 -0.37
N PHE A 371 13.98 5.57 0.25
CA PHE A 371 13.41 6.72 -0.47
C PHE A 371 14.43 7.43 -1.38
N GLU A 372 15.71 7.50 -1.01
CA GLU A 372 16.76 8.04 -1.88
C GLU A 372 16.91 7.20 -3.16
N VAL A 373 16.87 5.87 -3.04
CA VAL A 373 16.87 4.95 -4.20
C VAL A 373 15.61 5.15 -5.03
N MET A 374 14.43 5.11 -4.42
CA MET A 374 13.15 5.30 -5.12
C MET A 374 13.10 6.65 -5.87
N SER A 375 13.60 7.73 -5.26
CA SER A 375 13.58 9.07 -5.87
C SER A 375 14.41 9.20 -7.16
N LYS A 376 15.26 8.22 -7.45
CA LYS A 376 16.14 8.15 -8.62
C LYS A 376 15.68 7.12 -9.65
N LEU A 377 14.62 6.37 -9.37
CA LEU A 377 14.11 5.38 -10.32
C LEU A 377 13.55 6.08 -11.56
N PRO A 378 13.88 5.59 -12.77
CA PRO A 378 13.24 6.07 -13.99
C PRO A 378 11.74 5.70 -13.99
N GLU A 379 10.95 6.44 -14.77
CA GLU A 379 9.49 6.28 -14.81
C GLU A 379 9.02 4.83 -15.06
N ALA A 380 9.73 4.08 -15.90
CA ALA A 380 9.43 2.69 -16.24
C ALA A 380 9.68 1.73 -15.07
N GLU A 381 10.79 1.87 -14.34
CA GLU A 381 11.08 1.04 -13.17
C GLU A 381 10.26 1.45 -11.94
N ALA A 382 9.83 2.71 -11.89
CA ALA A 382 8.93 3.24 -10.88
C ALA A 382 7.44 2.93 -11.17
N PHE A 383 7.11 2.32 -12.31
CA PHE A 383 5.74 2.09 -12.79
C PHE A 383 4.87 3.34 -12.68
N SER A 384 5.42 4.45 -13.18
CA SER A 384 4.85 5.79 -13.05
C SER A 384 4.80 6.53 -14.39
N VAL A 385 4.86 5.81 -15.52
CA VAL A 385 4.68 6.42 -16.85
C VAL A 385 3.34 7.16 -16.91
N GLY A 386 3.34 8.40 -17.41
CA GLY A 386 2.18 9.31 -17.40
C GLY A 386 1.84 9.93 -16.04
N SER A 387 2.56 9.59 -14.97
CA SER A 387 2.33 10.11 -13.61
C SER A 387 3.59 10.42 -12.82
N HIS A 388 4.78 10.31 -13.43
CA HIS A 388 6.07 10.44 -12.76
C HIS A 388 6.25 11.81 -12.09
N ASP A 389 5.79 12.88 -12.75
CA ASP A 389 5.82 14.24 -12.21
C ASP A 389 4.99 14.41 -10.93
N ARG A 390 4.01 13.54 -10.68
CA ARG A 390 3.24 13.49 -9.42
C ARG A 390 3.85 12.50 -8.42
N TRP A 391 4.30 11.35 -8.92
CA TRP A 391 4.89 10.29 -8.12
C TRP A 391 6.21 10.72 -7.46
N ALA A 392 7.14 11.29 -8.22
CA ALA A 392 8.48 11.63 -7.73
C ALA A 392 8.47 12.69 -6.60
N PRO A 393 7.68 13.78 -6.67
CA PRO A 393 7.50 14.68 -5.53
C PRO A 393 6.93 14.00 -4.28
N SER A 394 6.01 13.04 -4.43
CA SER A 394 5.45 12.28 -3.31
C SER A 394 6.54 11.46 -2.60
N VAL A 395 7.39 10.76 -3.37
CA VAL A 395 8.55 10.02 -2.85
C VAL A 395 9.54 10.95 -2.15
N LYS A 396 9.85 12.11 -2.77
CA LYS A 396 10.72 13.13 -2.16
C LYS A 396 10.13 13.71 -0.88
N ASN A 397 8.80 13.82 -0.78
CA ASN A 397 8.13 14.26 0.43
C ASN A 397 8.19 13.20 1.53
N GLY A 398 8.10 11.90 1.19
CA GLY A 398 8.42 10.80 2.11
C GLY A 398 9.87 10.87 2.63
N LEU A 399 10.83 11.15 1.75
CA LEU A 399 12.23 11.37 2.14
C LEU A 399 12.39 12.55 3.12
N LYS A 400 11.71 13.67 2.87
CA LYS A 400 11.70 14.82 3.80
C LYS A 400 11.11 14.46 5.15
N SER A 401 10.02 13.68 5.18
CA SER A 401 9.48 13.15 6.44
C SER A 401 10.50 12.30 7.18
N CYS A 402 11.28 11.45 6.50
CA CYS A 402 12.34 10.68 7.14
C CYS A 402 13.41 11.57 7.80
N ILE A 403 13.87 12.59 7.07
CA ILE A 403 14.85 13.55 7.59
C ILE A 403 14.29 14.30 8.80
N ALA A 404 13.04 14.75 8.73
CA ALA A 404 12.37 15.44 9.83
C ALA A 404 12.21 14.54 11.07
N THR A 405 11.86 13.26 10.89
CA THR A 405 11.77 12.28 11.99
C THR A 405 13.12 12.07 12.65
N GLY A 406 14.21 11.89 11.90
CA GLY A 406 15.56 11.76 12.47
C GLY A 406 16.00 13.00 13.24
N LEU A 407 15.65 14.20 12.76
CA LEU A 407 15.90 15.45 13.49
C LEU A 407 15.10 15.50 14.80
N ALA A 408 13.82 15.11 14.78
CA ALA A 408 12.98 15.05 15.98
C ALA A 408 13.55 14.08 17.02
N VAL A 409 13.96 12.87 16.60
CA VAL A 409 14.62 11.86 17.46
C VAL A 409 15.90 12.44 18.08
N SER A 410 16.75 13.08 17.29
CA SER A 410 18.00 13.71 17.77
C SER A 410 17.76 14.81 18.80
N VAL A 411 16.72 15.64 18.61
CA VAL A 411 16.36 16.71 19.56
C VAL A 411 15.93 16.13 20.91
N ILE A 412 15.08 15.10 20.92
CA ILE A 412 14.66 14.44 22.18
C ILE A 412 15.85 13.79 22.86
N ARG A 413 16.69 13.04 22.14
CA ARG A 413 17.86 12.37 22.72
C ARG A 413 18.78 13.37 23.41
N LYS A 414 19.14 14.46 22.73
CA LYS A 414 19.96 15.54 23.31
C LYS A 414 19.32 16.18 24.53
N ALA A 415 17.99 16.26 24.59
CA ALA A 415 17.29 16.80 25.74
C ALA A 415 17.33 15.82 26.93
N LEU A 416 17.16 14.51 26.69
CA LEU A 416 17.27 13.46 27.71
C LEU A 416 18.68 13.40 28.30
N ASP A 417 19.72 13.46 27.46
CA ASP A 417 21.12 13.45 27.90
C ASP A 417 21.47 14.64 28.81
N LYS A 418 20.82 15.79 28.58
CA LYS A 418 21.04 17.03 29.36
C LYS A 418 20.23 17.10 30.65
N SER A 419 19.04 16.49 30.67
CA SER A 419 18.08 16.64 31.77
C SER A 419 18.34 15.66 32.91
N GLY A 420 19.07 14.56 32.66
CA GLY A 420 19.15 13.42 33.58
C GLY A 420 17.77 12.76 33.80
N GLU A 421 17.73 11.64 34.52
CA GLU A 421 16.47 10.98 34.87
C GLU A 421 15.66 11.86 35.83
N GLY A 422 14.68 12.61 35.28
CA GLY A 422 13.69 13.36 36.06
C GLY A 422 13.68 14.88 35.93
N GLY A 423 14.57 15.48 35.13
CA GLY A 423 14.52 16.92 34.85
C GLY A 423 13.43 17.30 33.84
N ASP A 424 12.79 18.44 34.03
CA ASP A 424 11.85 19.02 33.06
C ASP A 424 12.61 19.32 31.75
N LEU A 425 12.25 18.60 30.69
CA LEU A 425 12.94 18.63 29.40
C LEU A 425 12.85 20.00 28.69
N LYS A 426 12.01 20.92 29.19
CA LYS A 426 11.75 22.23 28.57
C LYS A 426 11.52 22.08 27.06
N LEU A 427 10.70 21.11 26.67
CA LEU A 427 10.32 20.86 25.28
C LEU A 427 8.83 21.11 25.09
N LYS A 428 8.48 21.71 23.95
CA LYS A 428 7.12 21.83 23.45
C LYS A 428 6.99 20.98 22.19
N VAL A 429 5.94 20.19 22.12
CA VAL A 429 5.61 19.35 20.96
C VAL A 429 4.32 19.85 20.32
N GLU A 430 4.37 20.04 19.01
CA GLU A 430 3.22 20.35 18.17
C GLU A 430 3.04 19.22 17.15
N VAL A 431 1.87 18.56 17.17
CA VAL A 431 1.51 17.57 16.16
C VAL A 431 0.87 18.31 14.97
N PRO A 432 1.50 18.34 13.79
CA PRO A 432 0.98 19.07 12.65
C PRO A 432 -0.25 18.36 12.06
N THR A 433 -1.14 19.15 11.46
CA THR A 433 -2.19 18.63 10.57
C THR A 433 -1.56 18.09 9.28
N PRO A 434 -2.18 17.11 8.58
CA PRO A 434 -1.58 16.46 7.40
C PRO A 434 -1.17 17.43 6.29
N ASN A 435 -1.93 18.50 6.08
CA ASN A 435 -1.63 19.56 5.11
C ASN A 435 -0.41 20.44 5.48
N LYS A 436 0.06 20.38 6.73
CA LYS A 436 1.27 21.05 7.24
C LYS A 436 2.46 20.11 7.39
N SER A 437 2.27 18.83 7.07
CA SER A 437 3.32 17.80 7.03
C SER A 437 3.97 17.78 5.65
N TYR A 438 5.19 17.25 5.55
CA TYR A 438 5.83 17.04 4.24
C TYR A 438 5.05 16.03 3.40
N HIS A 439 4.55 14.99 4.05
CA HIS A 439 3.74 13.93 3.44
C HIS A 439 2.54 13.63 4.35
N GLU A 440 1.35 13.46 3.77
CA GLU A 440 0.08 13.40 4.52
C GLU A 440 -0.08 12.13 5.37
N TRP A 441 0.67 11.07 5.04
CA TRP A 441 0.67 9.83 5.81
C TRP A 441 1.70 9.80 6.95
N TRP A 442 2.68 10.72 6.94
CA TRP A 442 3.81 10.73 7.88
C TRP A 442 3.76 11.99 8.74
N ILE A 443 3.00 11.91 9.83
CA ILE A 443 2.78 13.01 10.77
C ILE A 443 3.99 13.08 11.70
N VAL A 444 4.96 13.91 11.34
CA VAL A 444 6.17 14.11 12.13
C VAL A 444 5.93 15.22 13.16
N PRO A 445 6.05 14.95 14.47
CA PRO A 445 5.86 15.98 15.50
C PRO A 445 6.96 17.04 15.41
N ARG A 446 6.58 18.32 15.57
CA ARG A 446 7.51 19.45 15.64
C ARG A 446 7.94 19.66 17.09
N ILE A 447 9.24 19.56 17.34
CA ILE A 447 9.82 19.63 18.69
C ILE A 447 10.59 20.93 18.83
N MET A 448 10.19 21.76 19.78
CA MET A 448 10.76 23.09 20.02
C MET A 448 11.21 23.22 21.48
N PRO A 449 12.37 23.84 21.75
CA PRO A 449 12.75 24.18 23.13
C PRO A 449 11.82 25.26 23.68
N VAL A 450 11.38 25.09 24.92
CA VAL A 450 10.70 26.10 25.73
C VAL A 450 11.77 27.01 26.29
N ARG A 451 11.71 28.30 25.95
CA ARG A 451 12.63 29.32 26.48
C ARG A 451 12.38 29.58 27.95
#